data_AF-A0A6B3GK91-F1
#
_entry.id   AF-A0A6B3GK91-F1
#
_cell.length_a   1.000
_cell.length_b   1.000
_cell.length_c   1.000
_cell.angle_alpha   90.00
_cell.angle_beta   90.00
_cell.angle_gamma   90.00
#
_symmetry.space_group_name_H-M   'P 1'
#
loop_
_entity.id
_entity.type
_entity.pdbx_description
1 polymer ?
#
loop_
_entity_poly.entity_id
_entity_poly.type
_entity_poly.pdbx_seq_one_letter_code
_entity_poly.pdbx_strand_id
1 'polypeptide(L)'
;MTVLPDDGLSLAAEFPDATHDEWQRLVSGVLRKAGKDISGAAAEDALSTTFDDGLRARPLYTADAVPDRGLPGFAPFVRGARPEGNTPSGWDVRQRHTGSDADALHDAVLADLENGVTSLWLPLGEGGLPVSGLARALEGVYLDLAPVALDAGAQTAEAAAAWLRTAEERGVAADALRGTFGADPLGHEA
;
A
#
# COMPACT_ATOMS: atom_id res chain seq x y z
N MET A 1 23.09 22.90 -17.35
CA MET A 1 23.59 24.04 -16.57
C MET A 1 22.37 24.74 -16.00
N THR A 2 21.85 24.26 -14.87
CA THR A 2 20.75 24.89 -14.15
C THR A 2 21.34 26.02 -13.33
N VAL A 3 21.04 27.25 -13.73
CA VAL A 3 21.44 28.45 -13.01
C VAL A 3 20.65 28.47 -11.71
N LEU A 4 21.34 28.34 -10.57
CA LEU A 4 20.77 28.67 -9.27
C LEU A 4 20.48 30.18 -9.30
N PRO A 5 19.30 30.65 -8.90
CA PRO A 5 19.08 32.07 -8.77
C PRO A 5 19.97 32.59 -7.62
N ASP A 6 20.95 33.41 -7.98
CA ASP A 6 21.86 34.11 -7.06
C ASP A 6 21.19 35.26 -6.27
N ASP A 7 19.86 35.41 -6.36
CA ASP A 7 19.07 36.32 -5.53
C ASP A 7 17.93 35.53 -4.85
N GLY A 8 18.16 35.14 -3.60
CA GLY A 8 17.23 34.34 -2.80
C GLY A 8 15.87 35.04 -2.63
N LEU A 9 14.80 34.36 -3.02
CA LEU A 9 13.43 34.80 -2.79
C LEU A 9 13.14 34.84 -1.28
N SER A 10 13.08 36.03 -0.70
CA SER A 10 12.69 36.22 0.71
C SER A 10 11.17 36.08 0.84
N LEU A 11 10.71 34.97 1.41
CA LEU A 11 9.28 34.71 1.66
C LEU A 11 8.90 35.09 3.09
N ALA A 12 8.85 34.13 4.00
CA ALA A 12 8.49 34.36 5.40
C ALA A 12 9.46 35.28 6.14
N ALA A 13 10.71 35.39 5.68
CA ALA A 13 11.75 36.22 6.30
C ALA A 13 11.49 37.74 6.19
N GLU A 14 10.49 38.18 5.41
CA GLU A 14 10.05 39.58 5.38
C GLU A 14 9.19 39.98 6.59
N PHE A 15 8.79 39.00 7.42
CA PHE A 15 7.95 39.19 8.60
C PHE A 15 8.72 38.85 9.89
N PRO A 16 8.26 39.34 11.06
CA PRO A 16 8.77 38.85 12.33
C PRO A 16 8.61 37.33 12.46
N ASP A 17 9.57 36.68 13.12
CA ASP A 17 9.52 35.24 13.39
C ASP A 17 8.24 34.89 14.17
N ALA A 18 7.41 34.03 13.59
CA ALA A 18 6.21 33.55 14.24
C ALA A 18 6.57 32.49 15.29
N THR A 19 5.96 32.58 16.48
CA THR A 19 6.15 31.57 17.53
C THR A 19 4.92 30.71 17.76
N HIS A 20 5.14 29.51 18.29
CA HIS A 20 4.08 28.56 18.63
C HIS A 20 3.07 29.14 19.63
N ASP A 21 3.54 29.94 20.59
CA ASP A 21 2.71 30.62 21.59
C ASP A 21 1.80 31.68 20.95
N GLU A 22 2.30 32.40 19.94
CA GLU A 22 1.48 33.36 19.20
C GLU A 22 0.34 32.67 18.47
N TRP A 23 0.65 31.54 17.83
CA TRP A 23 -0.36 30.71 17.20
C TRP A 23 -1.38 30.16 18.21
N GLN A 24 -0.95 29.65 19.37
CA GLN A 24 -1.85 29.20 20.44
C GLN A 24 -2.80 30.31 20.91
N ARG A 25 -2.32 31.56 21.02
CA ARG A 25 -3.18 32.72 21.37
C ARG A 25 -4.26 32.97 20.31
N LEU A 26 -3.93 32.82 19.02
CA LEU A 26 -4.90 32.95 17.94
C LEU A 26 -5.94 31.82 17.99
N VAL A 27 -5.52 30.58 18.20
CA VAL A 27 -6.41 29.42 18.39
C VAL A 27 -7.37 29.65 19.56
N SER A 28 -6.84 30.08 20.71
CA SER A 28 -7.62 30.41 21.90
C SER A 28 -8.68 31.47 21.60
N GLY A 29 -8.32 32.51 20.84
CA GLY A 29 -9.24 33.56 20.40
C GLY A 29 -10.39 33.05 19.54
N VAL A 30 -10.15 32.07 18.67
CA VAL A 30 -11.19 31.43 17.85
C VAL A 30 -12.10 30.55 18.71
N LEU A 31 -11.52 29.72 19.58
CA LEU A 31 -12.29 28.84 20.48
C LEU A 31 -13.19 29.63 21.43
N ARG A 32 -12.74 30.80 21.91
CA ARG A 32 -13.55 31.70 22.72
C ARG A 32 -14.78 32.18 21.98
N LYS A 33 -14.67 32.50 20.68
CA LYS A 33 -15.83 32.86 19.84
C LYS A 33 -16.81 31.69 19.66
N ALA A 34 -16.32 30.46 19.76
CA ALA A 34 -17.12 29.24 19.77
C ALA A 34 -17.63 28.85 21.18
N GLY A 35 -17.49 29.72 22.18
CA GLY A 35 -17.98 29.50 23.55
C GLY A 35 -17.06 28.67 24.45
N LYS A 36 -15.82 28.39 24.03
CA LYS A 36 -14.82 27.64 24.80
C LYS A 36 -13.70 28.57 25.28
N ASP A 37 -13.63 28.87 26.58
CA ASP A 37 -12.56 29.70 27.15
C ASP A 37 -11.42 28.82 27.68
N ILE A 38 -10.58 28.36 26.75
CA ILE A 38 -9.40 27.53 26.99
C ILE A 38 -8.21 28.12 26.25
N SER A 39 -6.98 27.91 26.76
CA SER A 39 -5.78 28.55 26.23
C SER A 39 -4.54 27.65 26.25
N GLY A 40 -3.50 28.07 25.55
CA GLY A 40 -2.22 27.37 25.47
C GLY A 40 -2.36 25.95 24.93
N ALA A 41 -1.64 25.00 25.51
CA ALA A 41 -1.70 23.59 25.13
C ALA A 41 -3.12 23.00 25.21
N ALA A 42 -3.95 23.43 26.17
CA ALA A 42 -5.33 22.95 26.29
C ALA A 42 -6.21 23.36 25.10
N ALA A 43 -5.92 24.52 24.49
CA ALA A 43 -6.62 24.99 23.29
C ALA A 43 -6.25 24.15 22.06
N GLU A 44 -4.97 23.79 21.90
CA GLU A 44 -4.57 22.81 20.88
C GLU A 44 -5.17 21.43 21.12
N ASP A 45 -5.20 21.03 22.38
CA ASP A 45 -5.67 19.71 22.76
C ASP A 45 -7.15 19.51 22.44
N ALA A 46 -7.94 20.58 22.61
CA ALA A 46 -9.35 20.59 22.23
C ALA A 46 -9.60 20.53 20.71
N LEU A 47 -8.57 20.76 19.89
CA LEU A 47 -8.62 20.60 18.44
C LEU A 47 -8.01 19.27 17.96
N SER A 48 -7.40 18.50 18.85
CA SER A 48 -6.82 17.20 18.50
C SER A 48 -7.90 16.16 18.30
N THR A 49 -7.64 15.20 17.41
CA THR A 49 -8.54 14.07 17.15
C THR A 49 -7.94 12.80 17.75
N THR A 50 -8.71 12.12 18.59
CA THR A 50 -8.36 10.79 19.11
C THR A 50 -9.00 9.74 18.22
N PHE A 51 -8.20 8.79 17.76
CA PHE A 51 -8.65 7.63 16.99
C PHE A 51 -9.04 6.47 17.91
N ASP A 52 -9.80 5.51 17.39
CA ASP A 52 -10.34 4.38 18.17
C ASP A 52 -9.24 3.51 18.81
N ASP A 53 -8.05 3.48 18.22
CA ASP A 53 -6.87 2.76 18.72
C ASP A 53 -6.05 3.54 19.77
N GLY A 54 -6.54 4.71 20.19
CA GLY A 54 -5.88 5.57 21.18
C GLY A 54 -4.79 6.47 20.60
N LEU A 55 -4.53 6.42 19.29
CA LEU A 55 -3.66 7.40 18.64
C LEU A 55 -4.30 8.78 18.66
N ARG A 56 -3.45 9.81 18.61
CA ARG A 56 -3.91 11.20 18.67
C ARG A 56 -3.26 12.05 17.58
N ALA A 57 -4.08 12.54 16.66
CA ALA A 57 -3.68 13.54 15.68
C ALA A 57 -3.73 14.94 16.30
N ARG A 58 -2.56 15.59 16.37
CA ARG A 58 -2.46 17.00 16.77
C ARG A 58 -2.92 17.90 15.61
N PRO A 59 -3.47 19.09 15.90
CA PRO A 59 -3.88 20.04 14.87
C PRO A 59 -2.70 20.70 14.12
N LEU A 60 -1.48 20.62 14.68
CA LEU A 60 -0.27 21.18 14.11
C LEU A 60 0.95 20.28 14.43
N TYR A 61 1.76 20.01 13.40
CA TYR A 61 3.05 19.34 13.50
C TYR A 61 4.14 20.27 12.97
N THR A 62 5.24 20.41 13.70
CA THR A 62 6.37 21.30 13.37
C THR A 62 7.63 20.49 13.06
N ALA A 63 8.69 21.16 12.60
CA ALA A 63 9.95 20.52 12.23
C ALA A 63 10.58 19.71 13.38
N ASP A 64 10.38 20.14 14.63
CA ASP A 64 10.88 19.44 15.83
C ASP A 64 10.30 18.02 15.99
N ALA A 65 9.19 17.72 15.30
CA ALA A 65 8.52 16.43 15.35
C ALA A 65 9.08 15.39 14.34
N VAL A 66 10.10 15.75 13.54
CA VAL A 66 10.58 14.90 12.43
C VAL A 66 12.01 14.41 12.67
N PRO A 67 12.21 13.14 13.07
CA PRO A 67 13.54 12.55 13.11
C PRO A 67 14.05 12.25 11.69
N ASP A 68 15.37 12.08 11.55
CA ASP A 68 15.96 11.57 10.30
C ASP A 68 15.36 10.20 9.96
N ARG A 69 14.87 10.07 8.73
CA ARG A 69 14.19 8.87 8.22
C ARG A 69 15.08 8.03 7.31
N GLY A 70 16.33 8.44 7.08
CA GLY A 70 17.29 7.75 6.22
C GLY A 70 16.90 7.71 4.75
N LEU A 71 17.35 6.67 4.05
CA LEU A 71 17.11 6.43 2.63
C LEU A 71 16.22 5.19 2.42
N PRO A 72 15.40 5.16 1.36
CA PRO A 72 14.70 3.93 0.97
C PRO A 72 15.70 2.81 0.66
N GLY A 73 15.32 1.56 0.90
CA GLY A 73 16.17 0.38 0.68
C GLY A 73 17.16 0.05 1.81
N PHE A 74 17.17 0.82 2.89
CA PHE A 74 18.06 0.61 4.03
C PHE A 74 17.29 0.54 5.34
N ALA A 75 17.79 -0.27 6.28
CA ALA A 75 17.22 -0.35 7.62
C ALA A 75 17.15 1.04 8.28
N PRO A 76 16.04 1.41 8.96
CA PRO A 76 14.91 0.57 9.35
C PRO A 76 13.77 0.48 8.30
N PHE A 77 14.02 0.81 7.04
CA PHE A 77 13.09 0.71 5.90
C PHE A 77 11.85 1.61 5.99
N VAL A 78 11.88 2.65 6.84
CA VAL A 78 10.78 3.61 7.01
C VAL A 78 10.38 4.27 5.70
N ARG A 79 11.32 4.47 4.78
CA ARG A 79 11.07 5.09 3.45
C ARG A 79 10.82 4.08 2.33
N GLY A 80 10.70 2.79 2.65
CA GLY A 80 10.45 1.71 1.70
C GLY A 80 11.61 0.71 1.62
N ALA A 81 11.31 -0.49 1.14
CA ALA A 81 12.25 -1.61 1.07
C ALA A 81 13.15 -1.62 -0.19
N ARG A 82 12.82 -0.82 -1.21
CA ARG A 82 13.56 -0.76 -2.48
C ARG A 82 14.31 0.57 -2.61
N PRO A 83 15.62 0.58 -2.91
CA PRO A 83 16.39 1.82 -3.06
C PRO A 83 15.81 2.79 -4.10
N GLU A 84 15.31 2.27 -5.22
CA GLU A 84 14.73 3.04 -6.33
C GLU A 84 13.26 3.43 -6.05
N GLY A 85 12.68 2.95 -4.94
CA GLY A 85 11.27 3.09 -4.64
C GLY A 85 10.38 2.51 -5.75
N ASN A 86 9.25 3.19 -5.99
CA ASN A 86 8.30 2.84 -7.05
C ASN A 86 8.39 3.79 -8.26
N THR A 87 9.42 4.63 -8.32
CA THR A 87 9.51 5.67 -9.37
C THR A 87 9.67 5.11 -10.79
N PRO A 88 10.48 4.06 -11.05
CA PRO A 88 10.68 3.56 -12.41
C PRO A 88 9.50 2.75 -12.98
N SER A 89 8.84 1.96 -12.14
CA SER A 89 7.85 0.95 -12.56
C SER A 89 6.46 1.17 -11.97
N GLY A 90 6.26 2.23 -11.17
CA GLY A 90 5.03 2.41 -10.40
C GLY A 90 4.85 1.32 -9.35
N TRP A 91 3.59 1.16 -8.91
CA TRP A 91 3.15 0.04 -8.09
C TRP A 91 2.57 -1.07 -8.97
N ASP A 92 2.64 -2.31 -8.48
CA ASP A 92 1.99 -3.47 -9.08
C ASP A 92 0.46 -3.32 -9.02
N VAL A 93 -0.21 -3.37 -10.16
CA VAL A 93 -1.67 -3.46 -10.27
C VAL A 93 -2.04 -4.94 -10.19
N ARG A 94 -2.24 -5.43 -8.95
CA ARG A 94 -2.67 -6.80 -8.69
C ARG A 94 -4.19 -6.89 -8.63
N GLN A 95 -4.80 -7.44 -9.66
CA GLN A 95 -6.25 -7.57 -9.72
C GLN A 95 -6.73 -8.85 -9.02
N ARG A 96 -7.74 -8.69 -8.17
CA ARG A 96 -8.38 -9.82 -7.48
C ARG A 96 -9.55 -10.34 -8.30
N HIS A 97 -9.43 -11.58 -8.79
CA HIS A 97 -10.45 -12.21 -9.62
C HIS A 97 -11.27 -13.23 -8.82
N THR A 98 -12.51 -12.89 -8.52
CA THR A 98 -13.43 -13.74 -7.74
C THR A 98 -14.47 -14.42 -8.62
N GLY A 99 -14.83 -15.66 -8.28
CA GLY A 99 -15.85 -16.42 -8.98
C GLY A 99 -15.54 -17.91 -8.91
N SER A 100 -16.52 -18.76 -9.18
CA SER A 100 -16.35 -20.21 -9.20
C SER A 100 -16.28 -20.81 -10.61
N ASP A 101 -16.61 -20.03 -11.64
CA ASP A 101 -16.59 -20.42 -13.05
C ASP A 101 -15.20 -20.14 -13.65
N ALA A 102 -14.49 -21.19 -14.03
CA ALA A 102 -13.14 -21.11 -14.57
C ALA A 102 -13.07 -20.46 -15.95
N ASP A 103 -14.09 -20.63 -16.79
CA ASP A 103 -14.12 -20.05 -18.14
C ASP A 103 -14.38 -18.55 -18.06
N ALA A 104 -15.35 -18.13 -17.26
CA ALA A 104 -15.63 -16.72 -17.03
C ALA A 104 -14.42 -16.00 -16.40
N LEU A 105 -13.71 -16.67 -15.47
CA LEU A 105 -12.49 -16.13 -14.86
C LEU A 105 -11.34 -16.03 -15.84
N HIS A 106 -11.16 -17.01 -16.72
CA HIS A 106 -10.15 -16.97 -17.78
C HIS A 106 -10.33 -15.74 -18.68
N ASP A 107 -11.55 -15.52 -19.16
CA ASP A 107 -11.86 -14.37 -20.02
C ASP A 107 -11.57 -13.04 -19.32
N ALA A 108 -11.96 -12.93 -18.03
CA ALA A 108 -11.72 -11.74 -17.24
C ALA A 108 -10.22 -11.51 -16.96
N VAL A 109 -9.47 -12.57 -16.64
CA VAL A 109 -8.02 -12.51 -16.38
C VAL A 109 -7.26 -12.01 -17.60
N LEU A 110 -7.53 -12.57 -18.79
CA LEU A 110 -6.86 -12.14 -20.01
C LEU A 110 -7.22 -10.70 -20.38
N ALA A 111 -8.52 -10.36 -20.32
CA ALA A 111 -8.97 -9.00 -20.59
C ALA A 111 -8.25 -7.99 -19.68
N ASP A 112 -8.14 -8.27 -18.39
CA ASP A 112 -7.49 -7.35 -17.46
C ASP A 112 -5.97 -7.23 -17.69
N LEU A 113 -5.28 -8.34 -17.97
CA LEU A 113 -3.86 -8.33 -18.33
C LEU A 113 -3.59 -7.55 -19.61
N GLU A 114 -4.48 -7.63 -20.61
CA GLU A 114 -4.40 -6.85 -21.84
C GLU A 114 -4.71 -5.36 -21.64
N ASN A 115 -5.31 -4.99 -20.51
CA ASN A 115 -5.73 -3.63 -20.18
C ASN A 115 -4.97 -3.00 -18.99
N GLY A 116 -3.79 -3.54 -18.66
CA GLY A 116 -2.83 -2.89 -17.76
C GLY A 116 -2.75 -3.46 -16.34
N VAL A 117 -3.46 -4.56 -16.06
CA VAL A 117 -3.17 -5.36 -14.86
C VAL A 117 -1.82 -6.02 -15.01
N THR A 118 -1.01 -6.00 -13.95
CA THR A 118 0.38 -6.50 -13.97
C THR A 118 0.57 -7.79 -13.21
N SER A 119 -0.36 -8.16 -12.33
CA SER A 119 -0.35 -9.44 -11.62
C SER A 119 -1.75 -9.87 -11.19
N LEU A 120 -1.90 -11.15 -10.84
CA LEU A 120 -3.19 -11.77 -10.52
C LEU A 120 -3.25 -12.14 -9.04
N TRP A 121 -4.41 -11.94 -8.42
CA TRP A 121 -4.76 -12.51 -7.12
C TRP A 121 -5.99 -13.40 -7.26
N LEU A 122 -5.80 -14.70 -6.99
CA LEU A 122 -6.80 -15.74 -7.17
C LEU A 122 -7.23 -16.34 -5.82
N PRO A 123 -8.39 -15.96 -5.30
CA PRO A 123 -9.08 -16.68 -4.25
C PRO A 123 -9.51 -18.07 -4.75
N LEU A 124 -9.12 -19.11 -4.03
CA LEU A 124 -9.37 -20.51 -4.36
C LEU A 124 -10.09 -21.22 -3.22
N GLY A 125 -10.88 -22.23 -3.59
CA GLY A 125 -11.61 -23.05 -2.61
C GLY A 125 -12.96 -22.43 -2.23
N GLU A 126 -13.28 -22.45 -0.93
CA GLU A 126 -14.56 -21.96 -0.43
C GLU A 126 -14.76 -20.46 -0.76
N GLY A 127 -15.84 -20.14 -1.46
CA GLY A 127 -16.14 -18.77 -1.89
C GLY A 127 -15.27 -18.25 -3.05
N GLY A 128 -14.42 -19.10 -3.63
CA GLY A 128 -13.54 -18.77 -4.76
C GLY A 128 -13.61 -19.81 -5.89
N LEU A 129 -12.57 -19.80 -6.73
CA LEU A 129 -12.43 -20.75 -7.83
C LEU A 129 -12.03 -22.12 -7.25
N PRO A 130 -12.68 -23.24 -7.61
CA PRO A 130 -12.19 -24.56 -7.22
C PRO A 130 -10.75 -24.76 -7.67
N VAL A 131 -9.90 -25.38 -6.85
CA VAL A 131 -8.47 -25.60 -7.19
C VAL A 131 -8.31 -26.33 -8.52
N SER A 132 -9.24 -27.24 -8.85
CA SER A 132 -9.29 -27.94 -10.13
C SER A 132 -9.48 -27.03 -11.35
N GLY A 133 -10.10 -25.85 -11.18
CA GLY A 133 -10.33 -24.86 -12.23
C GLY A 133 -9.14 -23.93 -12.47
N LEU A 134 -8.13 -23.94 -11.59
CA LEU A 134 -6.98 -23.02 -11.64
C LEU A 134 -6.24 -23.08 -12.98
N ALA A 135 -5.99 -24.28 -13.50
CA ALA A 135 -5.29 -24.46 -14.77
C ALA A 135 -6.06 -23.83 -15.95
N ARG A 136 -7.39 -23.90 -15.92
CA ARG A 136 -8.26 -23.31 -16.96
C ARG A 136 -8.32 -21.79 -16.83
N ALA A 137 -8.52 -21.27 -15.61
CA ALA A 137 -8.54 -19.84 -15.36
C ALA A 137 -7.22 -19.14 -15.78
N LEU A 138 -6.10 -19.84 -15.68
CA LEU A 138 -4.78 -19.33 -16.09
C LEU A 138 -4.41 -19.64 -17.54
N GLU A 139 -5.25 -20.32 -18.32
CA GLU A 139 -4.93 -20.61 -19.73
C GLU A 139 -4.60 -19.32 -20.50
N GLY A 140 -3.60 -19.37 -21.39
CA GLY A 140 -3.12 -18.18 -22.12
C GLY A 140 -2.28 -17.18 -21.31
N VAL A 141 -2.26 -17.27 -19.98
CA VAL A 141 -1.44 -16.39 -19.13
C VAL A 141 0.03 -16.79 -19.18
N TYR A 142 0.90 -15.82 -19.46
CA TYR A 142 2.36 -15.96 -19.37
C TYR A 142 2.83 -15.87 -17.92
N LEU A 143 3.02 -17.02 -17.26
CA LEU A 143 3.34 -17.11 -15.82
C LEU A 143 4.75 -16.65 -15.44
N ASP A 144 5.63 -16.49 -16.44
CA ASP A 144 6.94 -15.85 -16.32
C ASP A 144 6.87 -14.32 -16.39
N LEU A 145 5.76 -13.77 -16.88
CA LEU A 145 5.52 -12.33 -17.01
C LEU A 145 4.52 -11.80 -15.98
N ALA A 146 3.43 -12.52 -15.73
CA ALA A 146 2.34 -12.12 -14.84
C ALA A 146 2.42 -12.91 -13.52
N PRO A 147 2.91 -12.31 -12.42
CA PRO A 147 2.97 -12.99 -11.14
C PRO A 147 1.57 -13.38 -10.63
N VAL A 148 1.46 -14.54 -9.99
CA VAL A 148 0.19 -15.03 -9.42
C VAL A 148 0.29 -15.12 -7.90
N ALA A 149 -0.65 -14.50 -7.20
CA ALA A 149 -0.87 -14.67 -5.77
C ALA A 149 -2.06 -15.60 -5.54
N LEU A 150 -1.81 -16.77 -4.96
CA LEU A 150 -2.86 -17.67 -4.52
C LEU A 150 -3.39 -17.22 -3.16
N ASP A 151 -4.67 -17.42 -2.93
CA ASP A 151 -5.35 -17.19 -1.66
C ASP A 151 -6.33 -18.34 -1.44
N ALA A 152 -5.84 -19.40 -0.82
CA ALA A 152 -6.52 -20.70 -0.80
C ALA A 152 -6.80 -21.22 0.62
N GLY A 153 -6.52 -20.43 1.66
CA GLY A 153 -6.72 -20.82 3.07
C GLY A 153 -6.19 -22.23 3.38
N ALA A 154 -7.04 -23.09 3.95
CA ALA A 154 -6.71 -24.49 4.24
C ALA A 154 -6.26 -25.32 3.01
N GLN A 155 -6.65 -24.93 1.79
CA GLN A 155 -6.28 -25.61 0.54
C GLN A 155 -4.96 -25.10 -0.07
N THR A 156 -4.20 -24.25 0.64
CA THR A 156 -2.95 -23.66 0.11
C THR A 156 -1.96 -24.69 -0.42
N ALA A 157 -1.77 -25.82 0.26
CA ALA A 157 -0.86 -26.86 -0.23
C ALA A 157 -1.34 -27.51 -1.53
N GLU A 158 -2.65 -27.77 -1.65
CA GLU A 158 -3.28 -28.32 -2.85
C GLU A 158 -3.17 -27.34 -4.02
N ALA A 159 -3.50 -26.07 -3.77
CA ALA A 159 -3.43 -24.98 -4.74
C ALA A 159 -2.00 -24.72 -5.24
N ALA A 160 -1.02 -24.68 -4.34
CA ALA A 160 0.39 -24.54 -4.69
C ALA A 160 0.85 -25.69 -5.58
N ALA A 161 0.49 -26.94 -5.24
CA ALA A 161 0.81 -28.10 -6.05
C ALA A 161 0.15 -28.04 -7.45
N ALA A 162 -1.10 -27.59 -7.54
CA ALA A 162 -1.79 -27.40 -8.82
C ALA A 162 -1.14 -26.33 -9.69
N TRP A 163 -0.75 -25.20 -9.11
CA TRP A 163 -0.09 -24.12 -9.83
C TRP A 163 1.30 -24.52 -10.34
N LEU A 164 2.11 -25.17 -9.49
CA LEU A 164 3.43 -25.66 -9.87
C LEU A 164 3.35 -26.72 -10.99
N ARG A 165 2.39 -27.66 -10.91
CA ARG A 165 2.14 -28.60 -12.01
C ARG A 165 1.75 -27.89 -13.30
N THR A 166 0.88 -26.89 -13.23
CA THR A 166 0.47 -26.08 -14.39
C THR A 166 1.68 -25.37 -15.02
N ALA A 167 2.60 -24.83 -14.21
CA ALA A 167 3.81 -24.19 -14.70
C ALA A 167 4.77 -25.20 -15.37
N GLU A 168 4.94 -26.38 -14.77
CA GLU A 168 5.77 -27.46 -15.31
C GLU A 168 5.22 -28.00 -16.64
N GLU A 169 3.92 -28.28 -16.72
CA GLU A 169 3.23 -28.74 -17.93
C GLU A 169 3.34 -27.73 -19.09
N ARG A 170 3.44 -26.43 -18.76
CA ARG A 170 3.63 -25.34 -19.72
C ARG A 170 5.10 -25.02 -20.00
N GLY A 171 6.04 -25.75 -19.40
CA GLY A 171 7.48 -25.55 -19.62
C GLY A 171 8.03 -24.24 -19.07
N VAL A 172 7.38 -23.65 -18.07
CA VAL A 172 7.87 -22.42 -17.41
C VAL A 172 9.06 -22.77 -16.53
N ALA A 173 10.19 -22.09 -16.74
CA ALA A 173 11.38 -22.32 -15.93
C ALA A 173 11.14 -21.93 -14.46
N ALA A 174 11.62 -22.74 -13.52
CA ALA A 174 11.37 -22.53 -12.10
C ALA A 174 11.92 -21.18 -11.58
N ASP A 175 13.01 -20.68 -12.17
CA ASP A 175 13.61 -19.40 -11.86
C ASP A 175 12.94 -18.21 -12.55
N ALA A 176 12.03 -18.46 -13.50
CA ALA A 176 11.21 -17.47 -14.18
C ALA A 176 9.81 -17.34 -13.58
N LEU A 177 9.28 -18.40 -12.94
CA LEU A 177 7.99 -18.35 -12.26
C LEU A 177 8.00 -17.31 -11.13
N ARG A 178 7.01 -16.42 -11.11
CA ARG A 178 6.87 -15.37 -10.09
C ARG A 178 5.51 -15.46 -9.43
N GLY A 179 5.45 -15.25 -8.12
CA GLY A 179 4.20 -15.25 -7.37
C GLY A 179 4.37 -15.58 -5.90
N THR A 180 3.26 -15.84 -5.24
CA THR A 180 3.20 -16.27 -3.84
C THR A 180 2.10 -17.32 -3.67
N PHE A 181 2.37 -18.33 -2.84
CA PHE A 181 1.37 -19.32 -2.48
C PHE A 181 0.32 -18.78 -1.49
N GLY A 182 0.56 -17.62 -0.87
CA GLY A 182 -0.37 -17.00 0.08
C GLY A 182 -0.59 -17.80 1.37
N ALA A 183 0.38 -18.61 1.77
CA ALA A 183 0.28 -19.42 2.98
C ALA A 183 0.29 -18.53 4.25
N ASP A 184 -0.86 -18.46 4.93
CA ASP A 184 -1.01 -17.82 6.23
C ASP A 184 -1.88 -18.69 7.17
N PRO A 185 -1.31 -19.75 7.78
CA PRO A 185 -2.07 -20.65 8.64
C PRO A 185 -2.56 -19.96 9.93
N LEU A 186 -1.93 -18.87 10.38
CA LEU A 186 -2.37 -18.16 11.58
C LEU A 186 -3.53 -17.21 11.26
N GLY A 187 -3.43 -16.47 10.15
CA GLY A 187 -4.50 -15.61 9.68
C GLY A 187 -5.76 -16.37 9.28
N HIS A 188 -5.64 -17.63 8.83
CA HIS A 188 -6.80 -18.46 8.52
C HIS A 188 -7.58 -18.93 9.75
N GLU A 189 -6.91 -19.13 10.88
CA GLU A 189 -7.52 -19.62 12.12
C GLU A 189 -8.09 -18.50 13.02
N ALA A 190 -7.80 -17.23 12.70
CA ALA A 190 -8.17 -16.04 13.48
C ALA A 190 -9.55 -15.49 13.10
#